data_AF-A0A941RVE0-F1
#
_entry.id   AF-A0A941RVE0-F1
#
_cell.length_a   1.000
_cell.length_b   1.000
_cell.length_c   1.000
_cell.angle_alpha   90.00
_cell.angle_beta   90.00
_cell.angle_gamma   90.00
#
_symmetry.space_group_name_H-M   'P 1'
#
loop_
_entity.id
_entity.type
_entity.pdbx_description
1 polymer ?
#
loop_
_entity_poly.entity_id
_entity_poly.type
_entity_poly.pdbx_seq_one_letter_code
_entity_poly.pdbx_strand_id
1 'polypeptide(L)'
;SRGTVWGIFPSSPMPTFHSVKEAARLTGKSPSSIRRIIYPILQNDAHPDRDHIHPSPDEARELRLQGATFGWQISDELLRREIPANPEPEQGSPRGGVGPSQDGYADLIDMLRAELATKNEQIANQAAMLSQQMELISGLSERLREGNVLIGTLQQQLRLSEVNTPSSTHQPVDANPVTSSAASDHPSDVSTVEPSDSPPPKPKKRGLFSWLLES
;
A
#
# COMPACT_ATOMS: atom_id res chain seq x y z
N SER A 1 35.42 -54.30 23.85
CA SER A 1 34.16 -54.05 23.12
C SER A 1 33.72 -52.62 23.31
N ARG A 2 33.85 -51.76 22.28
CA ARG A 2 33.28 -50.42 22.25
C ARG A 2 32.11 -50.45 21.28
N GLY A 3 30.91 -50.26 21.81
CA GLY A 3 29.67 -50.20 21.02
C GLY A 3 29.55 -48.85 20.33
N THR A 4 29.57 -48.86 19.00
CA THR A 4 29.27 -47.70 18.16
C THR A 4 27.77 -47.49 18.16
N VAL A 5 27.29 -46.44 18.85
CA VAL A 5 25.91 -45.96 18.74
C VAL A 5 25.84 -45.13 17.46
N TRP A 6 25.26 -45.70 16.41
CA TRP A 6 24.91 -44.94 15.21
C TRP A 6 23.75 -44.01 15.57
N GLY A 7 24.06 -42.71 15.66
CA GLY A 7 23.04 -41.68 15.76
C GLY A 7 22.13 -41.76 14.54
N ILE A 8 20.83 -41.93 14.79
CA ILE A 8 19.78 -41.77 13.79
C ILE A 8 19.77 -40.28 13.44
N PHE A 9 20.44 -39.91 12.35
CA PHE A 9 20.23 -38.60 11.75
C PHE A 9 18.80 -38.58 11.18
N PRO A 10 17.92 -37.66 11.63
CA PRO A 10 16.62 -37.51 11.00
C PRO A 10 16.85 -37.20 9.51
N SER A 11 16.18 -37.97 8.64
CA SER A 11 16.30 -37.84 7.19
C SER A 11 16.07 -36.38 6.79
N SER A 12 16.96 -35.86 5.93
CA SER A 12 16.80 -34.55 5.30
C SER A 12 15.34 -34.37 4.86
N PRO A 13 14.57 -33.43 5.44
CA PRO A 13 13.22 -33.19 4.99
C PRO A 13 13.31 -32.73 3.52
N MET A 14 12.45 -33.27 2.67
CA MET A 14 12.30 -32.78 1.30
C MET A 14 12.09 -31.26 1.35
N PRO A 15 12.71 -30.47 0.45
CA PRO A 15 12.60 -29.03 0.47
C PRO A 15 11.13 -28.64 0.35
N THR A 16 10.59 -28.15 1.45
CA THR A 16 9.20 -27.69 1.50
C THR A 16 9.19 -26.26 1.00
N PHE A 17 8.42 -26.04 -0.06
CA PHE A 17 8.28 -24.72 -0.67
C PHE A 17 7.04 -24.03 -0.11
N HIS A 18 7.21 -22.79 0.32
CA HIS A 18 6.15 -21.96 0.86
C HIS A 18 5.89 -20.79 -0.07
N SER A 19 4.61 -20.44 -0.27
CA SER A 19 4.27 -19.19 -0.93
C SER A 19 4.77 -17.99 -0.10
N VAL A 20 4.98 -16.84 -0.75
CA VAL A 20 5.39 -15.60 -0.06
C VAL A 20 4.52 -15.28 1.17
N LYS A 21 3.22 -15.58 1.11
CA LYS A 21 2.28 -15.35 2.22
C LYS A 21 2.49 -16.33 3.38
N GLU A 22 2.74 -17.59 3.08
CA GLU A 22 2.99 -18.61 4.11
C GLU A 22 4.35 -18.39 4.77
N ALA A 23 5.38 -18.11 3.97
CA ALA A 23 6.70 -17.75 4.45
C ALA A 23 6.64 -16.55 5.42
N ALA A 24 5.90 -15.50 5.04
CA ALA A 24 5.68 -14.34 5.91
C ALA A 24 5.03 -14.70 7.26
N ARG A 25 4.07 -15.64 7.26
CA ARG A 25 3.42 -16.12 8.49
C ARG A 25 4.37 -16.94 9.35
N LEU A 26 5.16 -17.83 8.74
CA LEU A 26 6.11 -18.68 9.46
C LEU A 26 7.23 -17.87 10.12
N THR A 27 7.73 -16.85 9.43
CA THR A 27 8.90 -16.10 9.89
C THR A 27 8.52 -14.83 10.67
N GLY A 28 7.22 -14.53 10.80
CA GLY A 28 6.72 -13.28 11.39
C GLY A 28 7.15 -12.01 10.63
N LYS A 29 7.61 -12.14 9.37
CA LYS A 29 8.04 -11.00 8.55
C LYS A 29 6.93 -10.55 7.62
N SER A 30 7.02 -9.32 7.13
CA SER A 30 6.09 -8.85 6.11
C SER A 30 6.31 -9.59 4.78
N PRO A 31 5.26 -9.82 3.96
CA PRO A 31 5.41 -10.36 2.60
C PRO A 31 6.35 -9.53 1.72
N SER A 32 6.47 -8.22 1.98
CA SER A 32 7.40 -7.34 1.28
C SER A 32 8.86 -7.70 1.58
N SER A 33 9.17 -8.02 2.84
CA SER A 33 10.50 -8.46 3.26
C SER A 33 10.89 -9.77 2.58
N ILE A 34 9.97 -10.74 2.49
CA ILE A 34 10.22 -12.00 1.78
C ILE A 34 10.52 -11.76 0.30
N ARG A 35 9.80 -10.86 -0.38
CA ARG A 35 10.07 -10.51 -1.78
C ARG A 35 11.45 -9.87 -1.97
N ARG A 36 11.93 -9.07 -1.01
CA ARG A 36 13.28 -8.46 -1.06
C ARG A 36 14.39 -9.50 -0.99
N ILE A 37 14.15 -10.65 -0.37
CA ILE A 37 15.08 -11.78 -0.37
C ILE A 37 15.06 -12.49 -1.72
N ILE A 38 13.87 -12.66 -2.30
CA ILE A 38 13.67 -13.36 -3.58
C ILE A 38 14.23 -12.57 -4.77
N TYR A 39 14.04 -11.24 -4.82
CA TYR A 39 14.37 -10.46 -6.02
C TYR A 39 15.85 -10.47 -6.44
N PRO A 40 16.84 -10.32 -5.54
CA PRO A 40 18.26 -10.42 -5.92
C PRO A 40 18.61 -11.77 -6.54
N ILE A 41 18.00 -12.85 -6.04
CA ILE A 41 18.21 -14.22 -6.53
C ILE A 41 17.57 -14.40 -7.91
N LEU A 42 16.44 -13.75 -8.18
CA LEU A 42 15.79 -13.76 -9.50
C LEU A 42 16.49 -12.88 -10.55
N GLN A 43 17.30 -11.91 -10.13
CA GLN A 43 18.09 -11.07 -11.05
C GLN A 43 19.35 -11.80 -11.55
N ASN A 44 19.87 -12.75 -10.78
CA ASN A 44 21.03 -13.53 -11.13
C ASN A 44 20.68 -15.01 -11.26
N ASP A 45 20.46 -15.46 -12.50
CA ASP A 45 20.11 -16.86 -12.78
C ASP A 45 21.21 -17.86 -12.34
N ALA A 46 22.46 -17.41 -12.16
CA ALA A 46 23.57 -18.23 -11.66
C ALA A 46 23.74 -18.17 -10.13
N HIS A 47 22.74 -17.68 -9.40
CA HIS A 47 22.80 -17.60 -7.94
C HIS A 47 22.80 -19.01 -7.31
N PRO A 48 23.65 -19.30 -6.30
CA PRO A 48 23.72 -20.62 -5.66
C PRO A 48 22.39 -21.03 -5.03
N ASP A 49 21.61 -20.04 -4.57
CA ASP A 49 20.31 -20.28 -3.95
C ASP A 49 19.13 -20.25 -4.94
N ARG A 50 19.38 -20.32 -6.25
CA ARG A 50 18.30 -20.30 -7.27
C ARG A 50 17.41 -21.53 -7.18
N ASP A 51 17.96 -22.68 -6.82
CA ASP A 51 17.25 -23.95 -6.65
C ASP A 51 16.24 -23.92 -5.49
N HIS A 52 16.37 -22.93 -4.60
CA HIS A 52 15.50 -22.73 -3.46
C HIS A 52 14.26 -21.87 -3.75
N ILE A 53 14.07 -21.44 -5.01
CA ILE A 53 12.94 -20.60 -5.43
C ILE A 53 12.19 -21.25 -6.58
N HIS A 54 10.87 -21.39 -6.43
CA HIS A 54 9.99 -21.87 -7.49
C HIS A 54 9.02 -20.77 -7.96
N PRO A 55 8.59 -20.79 -9.24
CA PRO A 55 9.02 -21.70 -10.31
C PRO A 55 10.46 -21.47 -10.78
N SER A 56 11.04 -22.46 -11.48
CA SER A 56 12.36 -22.33 -12.12
C SER A 56 12.31 -21.22 -13.19
N PRO A 57 13.46 -20.67 -13.65
CA PRO A 57 13.41 -19.51 -14.55
C PRO A 57 12.83 -19.90 -15.92
N ASP A 58 13.04 -21.14 -16.34
CA ASP A 58 12.47 -21.69 -17.57
C ASP A 58 10.96 -21.92 -17.41
N GLU A 59 10.50 -22.53 -16.31
CA GLU A 59 9.08 -22.69 -15.99
C GLU A 59 8.35 -21.34 -15.87
N ALA A 60 8.99 -20.34 -15.26
CA ALA A 60 8.45 -18.99 -15.14
C ALA A 60 8.26 -18.32 -16.51
N ARG A 61 9.15 -18.59 -17.48
CA ARG A 61 9.01 -18.12 -18.86
C ARG A 61 7.86 -18.84 -19.57
N GLU A 62 7.74 -20.15 -19.40
CA GLU A 62 6.64 -20.95 -19.97
C GLU A 62 5.27 -20.49 -19.44
N LEU A 63 5.14 -20.31 -18.13
CA LEU A 63 3.90 -19.83 -17.51
C LEU A 63 3.54 -18.41 -17.97
N ARG A 64 4.54 -17.55 -18.23
CA ARG A 64 4.31 -16.22 -18.83
C ARG A 64 3.82 -16.32 -20.28
N LEU A 65 4.39 -17.21 -21.08
CA LEU A 65 3.94 -17.45 -22.46
C LEU A 65 2.53 -18.01 -22.50
N GLN A 66 2.16 -18.83 -21.52
CA GLN A 66 0.82 -19.37 -21.35
C GLN A 66 -0.20 -18.32 -20.83
N GLY A 67 0.26 -17.15 -20.39
CA GLY A 67 -0.59 -16.14 -19.75
C GLY A 67 -1.08 -16.54 -18.35
N ALA A 68 -0.49 -17.56 -17.74
CA ALA A 68 -0.83 -18.02 -16.40
C ALA A 68 -0.15 -17.16 -15.34
N THR A 69 -0.91 -16.70 -14.35
CA THR A 69 -0.34 -16.01 -13.19
C THR A 69 0.20 -17.03 -12.20
N PHE A 70 1.47 -16.89 -11.82
CA PHE A 70 2.09 -17.71 -10.78
C PHE A 70 2.60 -16.86 -9.62
N GLY A 71 2.63 -17.47 -8.44
CA GLY A 71 3.21 -16.89 -7.24
C GLY A 71 4.59 -17.48 -6.99
N TRP A 72 5.54 -16.63 -6.61
CA TRP A 72 6.86 -17.09 -6.16
C TRP A 72 6.75 -17.88 -4.87
N GLN A 73 7.48 -18.99 -4.81
CA GLN A 73 7.62 -19.85 -3.66
C GLN A 73 9.09 -19.93 -3.25
N ILE A 74 9.32 -20.03 -1.95
CA ILE A 74 10.64 -20.02 -1.32
C ILE A 74 10.78 -21.25 -0.43
N SER A 75 11.93 -21.91 -0.48
CA SER A 75 12.20 -23.08 0.35
C SER A 75 12.44 -22.68 1.81
N ASP A 76 12.08 -23.58 2.72
CA ASP A 76 12.31 -23.40 4.16
C ASP A 76 13.81 -23.21 4.50
N GLU A 77 14.72 -23.87 3.77
CA GLU A 77 16.17 -23.74 3.97
C GLU A 77 16.66 -22.30 3.73
N LEU A 78 16.15 -21.64 2.68
CA LEU A 78 16.51 -20.25 2.40
C LEU A 78 15.95 -19.29 3.43
N LEU A 79 14.73 -19.55 3.90
CA LEU A 79 14.11 -18.77 4.97
C LEU A 79 14.92 -18.86 6.26
N ARG A 80 15.37 -20.06 6.65
CA ARG A 80 16.19 -20.26 7.86
C ARG A 80 17.55 -19.58 7.79
N ARG A 81 18.16 -19.50 6.61
CA ARG A 81 19.47 -18.86 6.40
C ARG A 81 19.41 -17.33 6.45
N GLU A 82 18.45 -16.73 5.75
CA GLU A 82 18.31 -15.27 5.62
C GLU A 82 17.55 -14.63 6.78
N ILE A 83 16.72 -15.42 7.46
CA ILE A 83 15.97 -15.00 8.63
C ILE A 83 16.48 -15.88 9.76
N PRO A 84 17.58 -15.50 10.43
CA PRO A 84 17.89 -16.11 11.71
C PRO A 84 16.62 -15.97 12.55
N ALA A 85 16.03 -17.12 12.90
CA ALA A 85 14.92 -17.17 13.82
C ALA A 85 15.34 -16.30 14.99
N ASN A 86 14.59 -15.22 15.22
CA ASN A 86 14.80 -14.36 16.37
C ASN A 86 14.93 -15.31 17.56
N PRO A 87 16.09 -15.38 18.25
CA PRO A 87 16.24 -16.35 19.30
C PRO A 87 15.16 -16.01 20.31
N GLU A 88 14.16 -16.89 20.42
CA GLU A 88 13.45 -16.96 21.68
C GLU A 88 14.53 -17.08 22.76
N PRO A 89 14.43 -16.30 23.85
CA PRO A 89 15.34 -16.45 24.97
C PRO A 89 15.00 -17.75 25.71
N GLU A 90 15.26 -18.89 25.06
CA GLU A 90 15.27 -20.20 25.70
C GLU A 90 16.56 -20.33 26.51
N GLN A 91 16.34 -20.50 27.80
CA GLN A 91 17.32 -20.55 28.87
C GLN A 91 18.37 -21.64 28.65
N GLY A 92 19.63 -21.29 28.94
CA GLY A 92 20.53 -22.17 29.68
C GLY A 92 21.37 -23.17 28.89
N SER A 93 22.47 -22.69 28.29
CA SER A 93 23.71 -23.48 28.25
C SER A 93 24.95 -22.58 28.08
N PRO A 94 25.73 -22.33 29.14
CA PRO A 94 27.03 -21.70 28.99
C PRO A 94 28.08 -22.78 28.77
N ARG A 95 28.56 -22.93 27.54
CA ARG A 95 29.85 -23.56 27.27
C ARG A 95 30.73 -22.61 26.48
N GLY A 96 31.61 -21.94 27.23
CA GLY A 96 32.96 -21.59 26.82
C GLY A 96 33.10 -20.63 25.63
N GLY A 97 33.27 -19.35 25.93
CA GLY A 97 33.83 -18.38 25.00
C GLY A 97 34.26 -17.13 25.75
N VAL A 98 35.58 -16.97 25.93
CA VAL A 98 36.35 -15.76 26.28
C VAL A 98 35.53 -14.64 26.93
N GLY A 99 35.71 -14.47 28.25
CA GLY A 99 35.09 -13.35 28.97
C GLY A 99 35.46 -12.02 28.30
N PRO A 100 34.47 -11.16 27.97
CA PRO A 100 34.76 -9.87 27.38
C PRO A 100 35.62 -9.08 28.37
N SER A 101 36.75 -8.56 27.89
CA SER A 101 37.53 -7.57 28.63
C SER A 101 36.59 -6.50 29.18
N GLN A 102 36.76 -6.11 30.45
CA GLN A 102 35.89 -5.15 31.15
C GLN A 102 35.64 -3.86 30.35
N ASP A 103 36.60 -3.49 29.50
CA ASP A 103 36.53 -2.35 28.57
C ASP A 103 35.45 -2.52 27.48
N GLY A 104 35.28 -3.72 26.91
CA GLY A 104 34.27 -3.97 25.88
C GLY A 104 32.82 -3.96 26.42
N TYR A 105 32.64 -4.19 27.72
CA TYR A 105 31.34 -4.06 28.38
C TYR A 105 30.97 -2.59 28.61
N ALA A 106 31.95 -1.73 28.90
CA ALA A 106 31.75 -0.29 29.01
C ALA A 106 31.36 0.32 27.66
N ASP A 107 32.08 -0.04 26.58
CA ASP A 107 31.78 0.43 25.23
C ASP A 107 30.37 -0.02 24.76
N LEU A 108 29.98 -1.26 25.07
CA LEU A 108 28.64 -1.75 24.79
C LEU A 108 27.56 -0.99 25.55
N ILE A 109 27.78 -0.70 26.84
CA ILE A 109 26.83 0.11 27.64
C ILE A 109 26.69 1.51 27.06
N ASP A 110 27.80 2.14 26.67
CA ASP A 110 27.77 3.50 26.12
C ASP A 110 27.11 3.52 24.74
N MET A 111 27.32 2.50 23.90
CA MET A 111 26.58 2.32 22.65
C MET A 111 25.07 2.16 22.90
N LEU A 112 24.67 1.31 23.83
CA LEU A 112 23.25 1.10 24.17
C LEU A 112 22.61 2.37 24.74
N ARG A 113 23.33 3.14 25.55
CA ARG A 113 22.88 4.44 26.05
C ARG A 113 22.70 5.44 24.91
N ALA A 114 23.64 5.51 23.98
CA ALA A 114 23.53 6.37 22.81
C ALA A 114 22.31 5.98 21.96
N GLU A 115 22.11 4.68 21.71
CA GLU A 115 20.94 4.21 20.97
C GLU A 115 19.63 4.55 21.69
N LEU A 116 19.55 4.36 23.01
CA LEU A 116 18.39 4.75 23.80
C LEU A 116 18.12 6.26 23.75
N ALA A 117 19.17 7.08 23.79
CA ALA A 117 19.04 8.53 23.64
C ALA A 117 18.48 8.90 22.27
N THR A 118 19.02 8.32 21.19
CA THR A 118 18.54 8.54 19.82
C THR A 118 17.09 8.05 19.64
N LYS A 119 16.74 6.89 20.21
CA LYS A 119 15.36 6.37 20.15
C LYS A 119 14.40 7.27 20.92
N ASN A 120 14.79 7.77 22.09
CA ASN A 120 13.97 8.71 22.85
C ASN A 120 13.77 10.03 22.11
N GLU A 121 14.80 10.55 21.44
CA GLU A 121 14.69 11.73 20.58
C GLU A 121 13.73 11.47 19.41
N GLN A 122 13.83 10.30 18.76
CA GLN A 122 12.93 9.90 17.70
C GLN A 122 11.47 9.83 18.18
N ILE A 123 11.23 9.27 19.37
CA ILE A 123 9.90 9.21 19.99
C ILE A 123 9.37 10.63 20.26
N ALA A 124 10.20 11.52 20.80
CA ALA A 124 9.81 12.91 21.04
C ALA A 124 9.44 13.64 19.75
N ASN A 125 10.23 13.46 18.69
CA ASN A 125 9.97 14.05 17.37
C ASN A 125 8.67 13.51 16.76
N GLN A 126 8.41 12.20 16.88
CA GLN A 126 7.16 11.59 16.42
C GLN A 126 5.96 12.10 17.23
N ALA A 127 6.09 12.23 18.55
CA ALA A 127 5.03 12.77 19.40
C ALA A 127 4.69 14.23 19.02
N ALA A 128 5.71 15.05 18.74
CA ALA A 128 5.50 16.42 18.26
C ALA A 128 4.77 16.43 16.90
N MET A 129 5.17 15.60 15.94
CA MET A 129 4.49 15.50 14.65
C MET A 129 3.03 15.05 14.80
N LEU A 130 2.75 14.07 15.66
CA LEU A 130 1.39 13.61 15.94
C LEU A 130 0.54 14.73 16.58
N SER A 131 1.10 15.51 17.49
CA SER A 131 0.39 16.65 18.08
C SER A 131 0.01 17.71 17.05
N GLN A 132 0.90 18.03 16.11
CA GLN A 132 0.62 18.95 15.01
C GLN A 132 -0.48 18.42 14.09
N GLN A 133 -0.44 17.14 13.75
CA GLN A 133 -1.48 16.50 12.95
C GLN A 133 -2.84 16.53 13.68
N MET A 134 -2.84 16.29 15.00
CA MET A 134 -4.05 16.33 15.81
C MET A 134 -4.65 17.74 15.85
N GLU A 135 -3.81 18.78 15.97
CA GLU A 135 -4.24 20.18 15.91
C GLU A 135 -4.88 20.50 14.54
N LEU A 136 -4.25 20.11 13.43
CA LEU A 136 -4.81 20.31 12.09
C LEU A 136 -6.15 19.59 11.89
N ILE A 137 -6.26 18.34 12.36
CA ILE A 137 -7.51 17.57 12.32
C ILE A 137 -8.58 18.27 13.15
N SER A 138 -8.23 18.75 14.34
CA SER A 138 -9.17 19.46 15.20
C SER A 138 -9.70 20.74 14.54
N GLY A 139 -8.83 21.58 13.97
CA GLY A 139 -9.24 22.80 13.27
C GLY A 139 -10.06 22.54 12.01
N LEU A 140 -9.74 21.49 11.24
CA LEU A 140 -10.56 21.07 10.10
C LEU A 140 -11.93 20.55 10.56
N SER A 141 -11.97 19.78 11.65
CA SER A 141 -13.22 19.25 12.19
C SER A 141 -14.14 20.36 12.71
N GLU A 142 -13.57 21.40 13.32
CA GLU A 142 -14.30 22.57 13.79
C GLU A 142 -14.86 23.37 12.61
N ARG A 143 -14.05 23.66 11.59
CA ARG A 143 -14.54 24.31 10.36
C ARG A 143 -15.65 23.52 9.67
N LEU A 144 -15.53 22.18 9.60
CA LEU A 144 -16.57 21.34 9.02
C LEU A 144 -17.84 21.37 9.88
N ARG A 145 -17.70 21.36 11.21
CA ARG A 145 -18.83 21.49 12.14
C ARG A 145 -19.52 22.85 11.96
N GLU A 146 -18.77 23.94 11.92
CA GLU A 146 -19.29 25.29 11.65
C GLU A 146 -19.98 25.38 10.30
N GLY A 147 -19.36 24.82 9.25
CA GLY A 147 -19.94 24.73 7.92
C GLY A 147 -21.26 23.95 7.90
N ASN A 148 -21.32 22.82 8.60
CA ASN A 148 -22.54 22.01 8.73
C ASN A 148 -23.63 22.76 9.51
N VAL A 149 -23.28 23.51 10.56
CA VAL A 149 -24.23 24.36 11.29
C VAL A 149 -24.77 25.46 10.38
N LEU A 150 -23.89 26.18 9.66
CA LEU A 150 -24.29 27.25 8.75
C LEU A 150 -25.21 26.74 7.64
N ILE A 151 -24.83 25.64 6.97
CA ILE A 151 -25.66 25.01 5.92
C ILE A 151 -27.00 24.56 6.51
N GLY A 152 -27.01 23.98 7.72
CA GLY A 152 -28.22 23.61 8.43
C GLY A 152 -29.13 24.82 8.67
N THR A 153 -28.59 25.94 9.13
CA THR A 153 -29.37 27.18 9.33
C THR A 153 -29.88 27.76 8.02
N LEU A 154 -29.09 27.71 6.94
CA LEU A 154 -29.50 28.17 5.62
C LEU A 154 -30.62 27.31 5.05
N GLN A 155 -30.53 25.98 5.19
CA GLN A 155 -31.60 25.06 4.80
C GLN A 155 -32.88 25.30 5.62
N GLN A 156 -32.76 25.59 6.92
CA GLN A 156 -33.91 25.96 7.75
C GLN A 156 -34.56 27.27 7.27
N GLN A 157 -33.77 28.30 6.97
CA GLN A 157 -34.30 29.56 6.44
C GLN A 157 -34.98 29.40 5.09
N LEU A 158 -34.40 28.62 4.17
CA LEU A 158 -35.03 28.34 2.87
C LEU A 158 -36.36 27.60 3.04
N ARG A 159 -36.39 26.57 3.90
CA ARG A 159 -37.63 25.84 4.21
C ARG A 159 -38.70 26.71 4.86
N LEU A 160 -38.31 27.67 5.70
CA LEU A 160 -39.24 28.60 6.35
C LEU A 160 -39.74 29.71 5.39
N SER A 161 -38.91 30.19 4.47
CA SER A 161 -39.30 31.14 3.42
C SER A 161 -40.27 30.53 2.40
N GLU A 162 -40.15 29.24 2.13
CA GLU A 162 -41.03 28.53 1.18
C GLU A 162 -42.48 28.40 1.70
N VAL A 163 -42.67 28.42 3.03
CA VAL A 163 -44.00 28.31 3.68
C VAL A 163 -44.61 29.68 4.01
N ASN A 164 -43.81 30.76 4.06
CA ASN A 164 -44.25 32.11 4.46
C ASN A 164 -44.47 33.08 3.29
N THR A 165 -44.92 32.62 2.12
CA THR A 165 -45.51 33.51 1.10
C THR A 165 -47.04 33.49 1.18
N PRO A 166 -47.68 34.33 2.04
CA PRO A 166 -49.09 34.63 1.86
C PRO A 166 -49.25 35.63 0.70
N SER A 167 -49.85 35.16 -0.39
CA SER A 167 -50.59 35.92 -1.40
C SER A 167 -49.94 37.19 -2.00
N SER A 168 -49.52 37.10 -3.26
CA SER A 168 -49.88 38.15 -4.22
C SER A 168 -50.05 37.54 -5.61
N THR A 169 -51.30 37.55 -6.05
CA THR A 169 -51.77 37.37 -7.42
C THR A 169 -50.88 38.10 -8.42
N HIS A 170 -50.10 37.37 -9.22
CA HIS A 170 -49.60 37.87 -10.49
C HIS A 170 -50.07 36.94 -11.61
N GLN A 171 -51.04 37.46 -12.36
CA GLN A 171 -51.48 36.96 -13.66
C GLN A 171 -50.29 36.65 -14.59
N PRO A 172 -50.34 35.58 -15.39
CA PRO A 172 -49.58 35.51 -16.61
C PRO A 172 -50.21 36.45 -17.64
N VAL A 173 -49.48 37.49 -18.06
CA VAL A 173 -49.88 38.34 -19.17
C VAL A 173 -49.48 37.63 -20.46
N ASP A 174 -50.49 37.21 -21.23
CA ASP A 174 -50.39 36.80 -22.62
C ASP A 174 -49.84 37.96 -23.46
N ALA A 175 -48.79 37.73 -24.25
CA ALA A 175 -48.34 38.64 -25.30
C ALA A 175 -48.21 37.86 -26.62
N ASN A 176 -49.26 37.96 -27.44
CA ASN A 176 -49.28 37.47 -28.82
C ASN A 176 -48.51 38.44 -29.75
N PRO A 177 -48.08 37.98 -30.95
CA PRO A 177 -46.95 38.50 -31.71
C PRO A 177 -47.30 39.66 -32.65
N VAL A 178 -46.30 40.49 -32.98
CA VAL A 178 -46.35 41.44 -34.10
C VAL A 178 -45.35 41.03 -35.18
N THR A 179 -45.90 40.94 -36.37
CA THR A 179 -45.35 40.50 -37.66
C THR A 179 -44.62 41.61 -38.42
N SER A 180 -43.65 41.19 -39.26
CA SER A 180 -43.22 41.82 -40.54
C SER A 180 -42.32 43.07 -40.44
N SER A 181 -41.24 43.26 -41.21
CA SER A 181 -40.76 42.59 -42.43
C SER A 181 -39.36 43.10 -42.83
N ALA A 182 -38.76 42.36 -43.76
CA ALA A 182 -37.72 42.70 -44.75
C ALA A 182 -36.26 42.31 -44.43
N ALA A 183 -35.45 41.72 -45.31
CA ALA A 183 -35.59 40.90 -46.53
C ALA A 183 -34.15 40.64 -47.05
N SER A 184 -33.76 39.40 -47.31
CA SER A 184 -32.96 39.00 -48.49
C SER A 184 -32.69 37.49 -48.53
N ASP A 185 -33.11 36.90 -49.65
CA ASP A 185 -32.84 35.56 -50.20
C ASP A 185 -31.32 35.33 -50.44
N HIS A 186 -30.72 34.15 -50.68
CA HIS A 186 -31.16 32.82 -51.14
C HIS A 186 -30.00 31.78 -50.87
N PRO A 187 -30.00 30.50 -51.35
CA PRO A 187 -29.94 29.28 -50.52
C PRO A 187 -28.64 28.44 -50.70
N SER A 188 -28.49 27.35 -49.93
CA SER A 188 -28.24 25.98 -50.43
C SER A 188 -27.85 24.98 -49.31
N ASP A 189 -28.45 23.79 -49.40
CA ASP A 189 -27.96 22.45 -49.07
C ASP A 189 -27.72 21.94 -47.62
N VAL A 190 -28.64 21.03 -47.24
CA VAL A 190 -28.43 19.61 -46.90
C VAL A 190 -27.88 19.16 -45.54
N SER A 191 -28.61 18.14 -45.03
CA SER A 191 -28.23 17.07 -44.09
C SER A 191 -28.26 17.29 -42.58
N THR A 192 -29.41 16.92 -42.01
CA THR A 192 -29.58 15.82 -41.04
C THR A 192 -28.34 15.32 -40.30
N VAL A 193 -28.24 15.59 -38.99
CA VAL A 193 -27.54 14.72 -38.03
C VAL A 193 -28.27 14.76 -36.68
N GLU A 194 -28.70 13.58 -36.22
CA GLU A 194 -29.18 13.28 -34.86
C GLU A 194 -28.15 13.69 -33.78
N PRO A 195 -28.57 14.19 -32.60
CA PRO A 195 -27.70 14.18 -31.44
C PRO A 195 -27.73 12.80 -30.77
N SER A 196 -26.75 11.97 -31.11
CA SER A 196 -26.46 10.72 -30.42
C SER A 196 -25.94 10.99 -29.01
N ASP A 197 -26.66 10.44 -28.04
CA ASP A 197 -26.36 10.39 -26.62
C ASP A 197 -25.19 9.41 -26.39
N SER A 198 -24.03 9.91 -25.94
CA SER A 198 -22.91 9.08 -25.51
C SER A 198 -22.04 9.85 -24.50
N PRO A 199 -21.82 9.32 -23.27
CA PRO A 199 -21.02 9.98 -22.25
C PRO A 199 -19.51 9.92 -22.57
N PRO A 200 -18.71 10.92 -22.12
CA PRO A 200 -17.30 11.01 -22.46
C PRO A 200 -16.45 9.89 -21.80
N PRO A 201 -15.37 9.43 -22.47
CA PRO A 201 -14.52 8.37 -21.95
C PRO A 201 -13.72 8.85 -20.73
N LYS A 202 -13.80 8.09 -19.63
CA LYS A 202 -13.04 8.34 -18.38
C LYS A 202 -11.52 8.27 -18.64
N PRO A 203 -10.71 9.15 -18.03
CA PRO A 203 -9.25 9.10 -18.17
C PRO A 203 -8.68 7.84 -17.50
N LYS A 204 -7.84 7.12 -18.25
CA LYS A 204 -7.08 5.97 -17.73
C LYS A 204 -6.12 6.48 -16.65
N LYS A 205 -6.28 5.99 -15.43
CA LYS A 205 -5.30 6.15 -14.34
C LYS A 205 -3.97 5.57 -14.81
N ARG A 206 -3.01 6.43 -15.17
CA ARG A 206 -1.61 6.04 -15.31
C ARG A 206 -1.14 5.58 -13.93
N GLY A 207 -0.85 4.28 -13.83
CA GLY A 207 -0.36 3.68 -12.60
C GLY A 207 0.98 4.30 -12.19
N LEU A 208 1.13 4.47 -10.87
CA LEU A 208 2.28 5.00 -10.13
C LEU A 208 3.62 4.23 -10.32
N PHE A 209 3.75 3.42 -11.36
CA PHE A 209 4.91 2.54 -11.58
C PHE A 209 5.66 2.80 -12.90
N SER A 210 5.36 3.90 -13.59
CA SER A 210 5.98 4.22 -14.89
C SER A 210 7.42 4.79 -14.80
N TRP A 211 8.00 4.96 -13.61
CA TRP A 211 9.35 5.55 -13.47
C TRP A 211 10.45 4.56 -13.04
N LEU A 212 10.16 3.26 -12.91
CA LEU A 212 11.12 2.29 -12.34
C LEU A 212 11.72 1.29 -13.36
N LEU A 213 11.59 1.52 -14.66
CA LEU A 213 12.14 0.61 -15.70
C LEU A 213 12.99 1.31 -16.76
N GLU A 214 13.65 2.41 -16.40
CA GLU A 214 14.64 3.04 -17.26
C GLU A 214 15.94 3.26 -16.47
N SER A 215 16.75 2.19 -16.40
CA SER A 215 18.21 2.19 -16.21
C SER A 215 18.74 0.76 -16.37
#